data_AF-A0A947AH27-F1
#
_entry.id   AF-A0A947AH27-F1
#
_cell.length_a   1.000
_cell.length_b   1.000
_cell.length_c   1.000
_cell.angle_alpha   90.00
_cell.angle_beta   90.00
_cell.angle_gamma   90.00
#
_symmetry.space_group_name_H-M   'P 1'
#
loop_
_entity.id
_entity.type
_entity.pdbx_description
1 polymer ?
#
loop_
_entity_poly.entity_id
_entity_poly.type
_entity_poly.pdbx_seq_one_letter_code
_entity_poly.pdbx_strand_id
1 'polypeptide(L)' 'MKNKIAEVISHVEKSNKVSEESKPLILEKLHEWKEEDDAISEVSLRFEKWWMEMEPIFAELGWI' A
#
# COMPACT_ATOMS: atom_id res chain seq x y z
N MET A 1 -3.64 -1.98 5.03
CA MET A 1 -2.79 -1.18 5.94
C MET A 1 -3.42 0.18 6.30
N LYS A 2 -4.34 0.65 5.44
CA LYS A 2 -5.13 1.90 5.53
C LYS A 2 -5.68 2.31 6.90
N ASN A 3 -6.30 1.41 7.67
CA ASN A 3 -6.92 1.79 8.96
C ASN A 3 -5.89 2.29 9.99
N LYS A 4 -4.70 1.67 10.01
CA LYS A 4 -3.60 2.09 10.89
C LYS A 4 -3.02 3.44 10.47
N ILE A 5 -2.88 3.67 9.15
CA ILE A 5 -2.40 4.95 8.61
C ILE A 5 -3.41 6.08 8.91
N ALA A 6 -4.72 5.82 8.78
CA ALA A 6 -5.75 6.80 9.11
C ALA A 6 -5.74 7.19 10.60
N GLU A 7 -5.49 6.24 11.49
CA GLU A 7 -5.38 6.50 12.93
C GLU A 7 -4.14 7.35 13.27
N VAL A 8 -3.02 7.09 12.59
CA VAL A 8 -1.77 7.87 12.73
C VAL A 8 -1.96 9.29 12.19
N ILE A 9 -2.62 9.47 11.04
CA ILE A 9 -2.97 10.80 10.50
C ILE A 9 -3.74 11.61 11.56
N SER A 10 -4.78 11.04 12.16
CA SER A 10 -5.57 11.73 13.18
C SER A 10 -4.75 12.08 14.43
N HIS A 11 -3.79 11.23 14.81
CA HIS A 11 -2.87 11.51 15.90
C HIS A 11 -1.91 12.65 15.58
N VAL A 12 -1.36 12.71 14.35
CA VAL A 12 -0.44 13.78 13.94
C VAL A 12 -1.15 15.12 13.88
N GLU A 13 -2.37 15.18 13.33
CA GLU A 13 -3.18 16.40 13.27
C GLU A 13 -3.42 17.01 14.66
N LYS A 14 -3.81 16.17 15.63
CA LYS A 14 -4.16 16.57 17.00
C LYS A 14 -2.96 16.67 17.94
N SER A 15 -1.77 16.27 17.51
CA SER A 15 -0.60 16.20 18.39
C SER A 15 0.03 17.56 18.58
N ASN A 16 0.26 17.91 19.85
CA ASN A 16 1.01 19.11 20.23
C ASN A 16 2.52 18.83 20.31
N LYS A 17 2.92 17.56 20.10
CA LYS A 17 4.32 17.10 20.18
C LYS A 17 5.04 17.18 18.83
N VAL A 18 4.28 17.33 17.74
CA VAL A 18 4.80 17.56 16.40
C VAL A 18 4.72 19.06 16.14
N SER A 19 5.81 19.67 15.72
CA SER A 19 5.84 21.10 15.37
C SER A 19 4.86 21.39 14.24
N GLU A 20 4.15 22.51 14.34
CA GLU A 20 3.21 22.97 13.30
C GLU A 20 3.90 23.14 11.94
N GLU A 21 5.18 23.49 11.92
CA GLU A 21 5.99 23.60 10.71
C GLU A 21 6.22 22.25 10.00
N SER A 22 6.38 21.17 10.76
CA SER A 22 6.69 19.85 10.22
C SER A 22 5.44 19.01 9.94
N LYS A 23 4.30 19.35 10.52
CA LYS A 23 3.02 18.65 10.33
C LYS A 23 2.61 18.51 8.85
N PRO A 24 2.66 19.56 8.00
CA PRO A 24 2.23 19.44 6.61
C PRO A 24 2.98 18.35 5.83
N LEU A 25 4.31 18.32 5.96
CA LEU A 25 5.18 17.33 5.30
C LEU A 25 4.94 15.90 5.80
N ILE A 26 4.70 15.74 7.11
CA ILE A 26 4.42 14.42 7.69
C ILE A 26 3.05 13.92 7.20
N LEU A 27 2.03 14.79 7.18
CA LEU A 27 0.70 14.44 6.70
C LEU A 27 0.71 14.10 5.20
N GLU A 28 1.42 14.88 4.38
CA GLU A 28 1.62 14.59 2.96
C GLU A 28 2.16 13.18 2.74
N LYS A 29 3.23 12.81 3.45
CA LYS A 29 3.82 11.46 3.34
C LYS A 29 2.89 10.35 3.82
N LEU A 30 2.13 10.57 4.89
CA LEU A 30 1.14 9.59 5.37
C LEU A 30 -0.03 9.41 4.38
N HIS A 31 -0.42 10.47 3.67
CA HIS A 31 -1.41 10.39 2.61
C HIS A 31 -0.89 9.63 1.39
N GLU A 32 0.34 9.92 0.94
CA GLU A 32 1.00 9.15 -0.13
C GLU A 32 1.03 7.66 0.19
N TRP A 33 1.48 7.27 1.38
CA TRP A 33 1.54 5.86 1.77
C TRP A 33 0.16 5.18 1.87
N LYS A 34 -0.89 5.95 2.16
CA LYS A 34 -2.27 5.43 2.17
C LYS A 34 -2.73 5.09 0.75
N GLU A 35 -2.28 5.86 -0.24
CA GLU A 35 -2.59 5.68 -1.67
C GLU A 35 -1.70 4.61 -2.32
N GLU A 36 -0.45 4.43 -1.87
CA GLU A 36 0.43 3.35 -2.37
C GLU A 36 -0.10 1.93 -2.11
N ASP A 37 -0.94 1.72 -1.08
CA ASP A 37 -1.61 0.42 -0.82
C ASP A 37 -2.52 0.02 -2.02
N ASP A 38 -3.06 1.00 -2.76
CA ASP A 38 -3.85 0.75 -3.98
C ASP A 38 -2.98 0.34 -5.16
N ALA A 39 -1.79 0.93 -5.31
CA ALA A 39 -0.84 0.55 -6.35
C ALA A 39 -0.30 -0.88 -6.14
N ILE A 40 -0.04 -1.27 -4.88
CA ILE A 40 0.35 -2.64 -4.54
C ILE A 40 -0.78 -3.62 -4.89
N SER A 41 -2.02 -3.28 -4.56
CA SER A 41 -3.18 -4.10 -4.90
C SER A 41 -3.35 -4.31 -6.41
N GLU A 42 -3.08 -3.28 -7.22
CA GLU A 42 -3.13 -3.38 -8.68
C GLU A 42 -2.05 -4.34 -9.22
N VAL A 43 -0.84 -4.25 -8.69
CA VAL A 43 0.27 -5.14 -9.06
C VAL A 43 -0.05 -6.59 -8.68
N SER A 44 -0.61 -6.83 -7.49
CA SER A 44 -1.04 -8.16 -7.05
C SER A 44 -2.09 -8.77 -7.98
N LEU A 45 -3.10 -8.00 -8.40
CA LEU A 45 -4.11 -8.47 -9.35
C LEU A 45 -3.52 -8.81 -10.72
N ARG A 46 -2.55 -8.03 -11.20
CA ARG A 46 -1.84 -8.32 -12.46
C ARG A 46 -1.01 -9.60 -12.35
N PHE A 47 -0.34 -9.82 -11.22
CA PHE A 47 0.40 -11.06 -10.96
C PHE A 47 -0.51 -12.27 -10.86
N GLU A 48 -1.66 -12.15 -10.19
CA GLU A 48 -2.64 -13.24 -10.11
C GLU A 48 -3.17 -13.61 -11.50
N LYS A 49 -3.49 -12.61 -12.32
CA LYS A 49 -3.89 -12.83 -13.70
C LYS A 49 -2.81 -13.51 -14.52
N TRP A 50 -1.57 -13.02 -14.44
CA TRP A 50 -0.43 -13.61 -15.12
C TRP A 50 -0.17 -15.05 -14.65
N TRP A 51 -0.31 -15.32 -13.36
CA TRP A 51 -0.16 -16.67 -12.81
C TRP A 51 -1.20 -17.63 -13.38
N MET A 52 -2.47 -17.24 -13.45
CA MET A 52 -3.51 -18.06 -14.09
C MET A 52 -3.22 -18.38 -15.57
N GLU A 53 -2.55 -17.45 -16.28
CA GLU A 53 -2.15 -17.67 -17.68
C GLU A 53 -0.94 -18.63 -17.79
N MET A 54 -0.02 -18.60 -16.83
CA MET A 54 1.21 -19.39 -16.83
C MET A 54 1.10 -20.75 -16.16
N GLU A 55 0.20 -20.91 -15.20
CA GLU A 55 -0.01 -22.14 -14.44
C GLU A 55 -0.20 -23.38 -15.33
N PRO A 56 -1.00 -23.34 -16.42
CA PRO A 56 -1.12 -24.48 -17.34
C PRO A 56 0.21 -24.87 -17.98
N ILE A 57 1.04 -23.89 -18.36
CA ILE A 57 2.36 -24.13 -18.97
C ILE A 57 3.30 -24.77 -17.95
N PHE A 58 3.29 -24.29 -16.70
CA PHE A 58 4.09 -24.89 -15.65
C PHE A 58 3.64 -26.32 -15.31
N ALA A 59 2.34 -26.60 -15.35
CA ALA A 59 1.80 -27.95 -15.19
C ALA A 59 2.21 -28.87 -16.37
N GLU A 60 2.18 -28.38 -17.61
CA GLU A 60 2.66 -29.11 -18.79
C GLU A 60 4.16 -29.47 -18.70
N LEU A 61 4.96 -28.58 -18.09
CA LEU A 61 6.38 -28.78 -17.86
C LEU A 61 6.71 -29.60 -16.59
N GLY A 62 5.69 -29.95 -15.79
CA GLY A 62 5.84 -30.71 -14.54
C GLY A 62 6.55 -29.94 -13.43
N TRP A 63 6.46 -28.61 -13.44
CA TRP A 63 7.09 -27.73 -12.44
C TRP A 63 6.21 -27.48 -11.22
N ILE A 64 4.93 -27.84 -11.30
CA ILE A 64 3.91 -27.84 -10.25
C ILE A 64 2.95 -29.02 -10.44
#